data_AF-A0A9D1F4P6-F1
#
_entry.id   AF-A0A9D1F4P6-F1
#
_cell.length_a   1.000
_cell.length_b   1.000
_cell.length_c   1.000
_cell.angle_alpha   90.00
_cell.angle_beta   90.00
_cell.angle_gamma   90.00
#
_symmetry.space_group_name_H-M   'P 1'
#
loop_
_entity.id
_entity.type
_entity.pdbx_description
1 polymer ?
#
loop_
_entity_poly.entity_id
_entity_poly.type
_entity_poly.pdbx_seq_one_letter_code
_entity_poly.pdbx_strand_id
1 'polypeptide(L)'
;MKIRSDFVTNSSSSSFILARKENLTEQQKEVIVDYVCENLLGNKMLTPNSTEAEIVDFFENMYVEDEKKQQQIRQALKEGKTIYYGAVIFEETEYHYGNLFQELWEKLEDCDSGEFTAIDGDLDY
;
A
#
# COMPACT_ATOMS: atom_id res chain seq x y z
N MET A 1 -10.88 -23.25 6.22
CA MET A 1 -11.96 -23.13 7.23
C MET A 1 -11.33 -23.14 8.62
N LYS A 2 -10.87 -21.97 9.07
CA LYS A 2 -10.48 -21.77 10.47
C LYS A 2 -11.74 -21.76 11.33
N ILE A 3 -11.82 -22.67 12.30
CA ILE A 3 -12.86 -22.63 13.33
C ILE A 3 -12.29 -21.75 14.45
N ARG A 4 -12.62 -20.45 14.43
CA ARG A 4 -12.48 -19.61 15.62
C ARG A 4 -13.65 -19.94 16.53
N SER A 5 -13.35 -20.38 17.75
CA SER A 5 -14.33 -20.94 18.69
C SER A 5 -15.51 -20.01 19.00
N ASP A 6 -15.39 -18.71 18.73
CA ASP A 6 -16.32 -17.69 19.23
C ASP A 6 -16.87 -16.74 18.14
N PHE A 7 -16.43 -16.86 16.88
CA PHE A 7 -16.92 -16.02 15.76
C PHE A 7 -17.04 -16.82 14.46
N VAL A 8 -18.21 -16.74 13.81
CA VAL A 8 -18.45 -17.38 12.51
C VAL A 8 -17.85 -16.51 11.41
N THR A 9 -16.62 -16.80 11.00
CA THR A 9 -16.07 -16.34 9.71
C THR A 9 -16.61 -17.25 8.62
N ASN A 10 -17.45 -16.73 7.73
CA ASN A 10 -17.87 -17.49 6.55
C ASN A 10 -16.72 -17.61 5.55
N SER A 11 -16.85 -18.47 4.54
CA SER A 11 -15.78 -18.83 3.60
C SER A 11 -15.30 -17.70 2.67
N SER A 12 -15.75 -16.46 2.88
CA SER A 12 -15.49 -15.30 2.03
C SER A 12 -15.02 -14.07 2.81
N SER A 13 -14.68 -14.20 4.10
CA SER A 13 -14.18 -13.09 4.91
C SER A 13 -13.38 -13.52 6.14
N SER A 14 -12.39 -12.72 6.51
CA SER A 14 -11.64 -12.81 7.76
C SER A 14 -11.99 -11.60 8.64
N SER A 15 -12.21 -11.83 9.94
CA SER A 15 -12.42 -10.77 10.93
C SER A 15 -11.13 -10.51 11.71
N PHE A 16 -11.00 -9.30 12.27
CA PHE A 16 -9.88 -8.94 13.15
C PHE A 16 -10.33 -8.13 14.36
N ILE A 17 -9.51 -8.14 15.41
CA ILE A 17 -9.70 -7.35 16.64
C ILE A 17 -8.37 -6.67 16.95
N LEU A 18 -8.38 -5.33 17.00
CA LEU A 18 -7.23 -4.51 17.34
C LEU A 18 -7.54 -3.71 18.62
N ALA A 19 -6.55 -3.55 19.48
CA ALA A 19 -6.56 -2.62 20.59
C ALA A 19 -5.47 -1.56 20.38
N ARG A 20 -5.82 -0.29 20.57
CA ARG A 20 -4.85 0.81 20.52
C ARG A 20 -5.28 1.95 21.43
N LYS A 21 -4.34 2.80 21.86
CA LYS A 21 -4.70 4.10 22.45
C LYS A 21 -5.42 4.96 21.43
N GLU A 22 -6.22 5.90 21.90
CA GLU A 22 -7.03 6.77 21.04
C GLU A 22 -6.18 7.61 20.08
N ASN A 23 -5.08 8.17 20.57
CA ASN A 23 -4.12 8.94 19.77
C ASN A 23 -2.96 8.05 19.35
N LEU A 24 -2.52 8.21 18.09
CA LEU A 24 -1.29 7.60 17.59
C LEU A 24 -0.09 8.40 18.07
N THR A 25 0.99 7.70 18.42
CA THR A 25 2.29 8.32 18.68
C THR A 25 2.90 8.85 17.38
N GLU A 26 3.87 9.76 17.46
CA GLU A 26 4.53 10.28 16.26
C GLU A 26 5.25 9.17 15.48
N GLN A 27 5.84 8.21 16.19
CA GLN A 27 6.49 7.05 15.57
C GLN A 27 5.49 6.16 14.82
N GLN A 28 4.31 5.91 15.38
CA GLN A 28 3.26 5.16 14.68
C GLN A 28 2.77 5.90 13.43
N LYS A 29 2.66 7.23 13.47
CA LYS A 29 2.30 8.03 12.29
C LYS A 29 3.37 7.94 11.21
N GLU A 30 4.65 8.01 11.58
CA GLU A 30 5.77 7.84 10.66
C GLU A 30 5.73 6.45 10.00
N VAL A 31 5.57 5.38 10.80
CA VAL A 31 5.42 4.00 10.29
C VAL A 31 4.26 3.88 9.30
N ILE A 32 3.10 4.48 9.59
CA ILE A 32 1.95 4.44 8.67
C ILE A 32 2.29 5.18 7.36
N VAL A 33 2.89 6.37 7.45
CA VAL A 33 3.25 7.17 6.27
C VAL A 33 4.27 6.42 5.41
N ASP A 34 5.31 5.88 6.01
CA ASP A 34 6.35 5.11 5.31
C ASP A 34 5.74 3.88 4.65
N TYR A 35 4.92 3.12 5.38
CA TYR A 35 4.26 1.93 4.87
C TYR A 35 3.35 2.24 3.67
N VAL A 36 2.58 3.34 3.73
CA VAL A 36 1.76 3.81 2.60
C VAL A 36 2.63 4.17 1.41
N CYS A 37 3.73 4.89 1.64
CA CYS A 37 4.63 5.31 0.57
C CYS A 37 5.32 4.13 -0.11
N GLU A 38 5.69 3.10 0.65
CA GLU A 38 6.36 1.89 0.15
C GLU A 38 5.41 0.93 -0.57
N ASN A 39 4.19 0.75 -0.06
CA ASN A 39 3.33 -0.36 -0.50
C ASN A 39 2.08 0.09 -1.27
N LEU A 40 1.59 1.32 -1.08
CA LEU A 40 0.28 1.75 -1.61
C LEU A 40 0.36 2.85 -2.68
N LEU A 41 1.51 3.52 -2.83
CA LEU A 41 1.69 4.57 -3.83
C LEU A 41 2.42 4.09 -5.11
N GLY A 42 2.76 2.81 -5.17
CA GLY A 42 3.43 2.20 -6.31
C GLY A 42 4.93 2.51 -6.38
N ASN A 43 5.55 2.07 -7.46
CA ASN A 43 7.00 2.20 -7.66
C ASN A 43 7.35 3.54 -8.29
N LYS A 44 8.44 4.14 -7.83
CA LYS A 44 9.00 5.35 -8.43
C LYS A 44 9.52 5.04 -9.83
N MET A 45 8.97 5.70 -10.85
CA MET A 45 9.33 5.44 -12.26
C MET A 45 10.11 6.59 -12.90
N LEU A 46 9.64 7.82 -12.72
CA LEU A 46 10.25 9.01 -13.33
C LEU A 46 10.40 10.12 -12.29
N THR A 47 11.52 10.83 -12.37
CA THR A 47 11.78 12.05 -11.59
C THR A 47 11.78 13.28 -12.50
N PRO A 48 11.69 14.52 -11.96
CA PRO A 48 11.80 15.75 -12.76
C PRO A 48 13.09 15.85 -13.60
N ASN A 49 14.13 15.09 -13.25
CA ASN A 49 15.41 15.05 -13.96
C ASN A 49 15.48 13.95 -15.02
N SER A 50 14.39 13.20 -15.25
CA SER A 50 14.37 12.13 -16.27
C SER A 50 14.51 12.74 -17.66
N THR A 51 15.30 12.07 -18.49
CA THR A 51 15.51 12.42 -19.90
C THR A 51 14.28 12.08 -20.74
N GLU A 52 14.17 12.70 -21.91
CA GLU A 52 13.06 12.38 -22.84
C GLU A 52 13.07 10.90 -23.25
N ALA A 53 14.25 10.28 -23.38
CA ALA A 53 14.39 8.86 -23.69
C ALA A 53 13.80 7.97 -22.59
N GLU A 54 14.09 8.25 -21.32
CA GLU A 54 13.50 7.51 -20.18
C GLU A 54 11.98 7.68 -20.09
N ILE A 55 11.46 8.86 -20.43
CA ILE A 55 10.02 9.10 -20.41
C ILE A 55 9.32 8.35 -21.55
N VAL A 56 9.91 8.32 -22.75
CA VAL A 56 9.38 7.55 -23.89
C VAL A 56 9.43 6.06 -23.59
N ASP A 57 10.54 5.55 -23.06
CA ASP A 57 10.69 4.16 -22.63
C ASP A 57 9.63 3.77 -21.59
N PHE A 58 9.35 4.64 -20.62
CA PHE A 58 8.25 4.42 -19.67
C PHE A 58 6.88 4.31 -20.37
N PHE A 59 6.59 5.15 -21.36
CA PHE A 59 5.31 5.08 -22.09
C PHE A 59 5.17 3.79 -22.90
N GLU A 60 6.24 3.34 -23.54
CA GLU A 60 6.26 2.10 -24.31
C GLU A 60 6.12 0.88 -23.40
N ASN A 61 6.95 0.78 -22.35
CA ASN A 61 6.96 -0.37 -21.46
C ASN A 61 5.70 -0.50 -20.60
N MET A 62 5.10 0.62 -20.18
CA MET A 62 3.88 0.64 -19.36
C MET A 62 2.60 0.81 -20.20
N TYR A 63 2.69 0.75 -21.53
CA TYR A 63 1.57 0.87 -22.46
C TYR A 63 0.73 2.14 -22.24
N VAL A 64 1.37 3.27 -21.97
CA VAL A 64 0.71 4.57 -21.80
C VAL A 64 0.48 5.21 -23.18
N GLU A 65 -0.46 4.66 -23.94
CA GLU A 65 -0.73 5.09 -25.33
C GLU A 65 -1.55 6.39 -25.43
N ASP A 66 -2.28 6.74 -24.37
CA ASP A 66 -3.12 7.94 -24.33
C ASP A 66 -2.28 9.22 -24.32
N GLU A 67 -2.29 9.97 -25.43
CA GLU A 67 -1.55 11.23 -25.59
C GLU A 67 -1.86 12.26 -24.50
N LYS A 68 -3.10 12.32 -24.00
CA LYS A 68 -3.46 13.25 -22.92
C LYS A 68 -2.78 12.84 -21.62
N LYS A 69 -2.72 11.54 -21.31
CA LYS A 69 -1.98 11.04 -20.14
C LYS A 69 -0.49 11.30 -20.27
N GLN A 70 0.08 11.08 -21.46
CA GLN A 70 1.48 11.41 -21.71
C GLN A 70 1.77 12.90 -21.48
N GLN A 71 0.91 13.80 -21.97
CA GLN A 71 1.04 15.24 -21.75
C GLN A 71 0.92 15.60 -20.25
N GLN A 72 -0.01 14.98 -19.52
CA GLN A 72 -0.15 15.19 -18.08
C GLN A 72 1.09 14.73 -17.30
N ILE A 73 1.68 13.60 -17.68
CA ILE A 73 2.92 13.09 -17.07
C ILE A 73 4.08 14.07 -17.31
N ARG A 74 4.25 14.53 -18.55
CA ARG A 74 5.28 15.54 -18.88
C ARG A 74 5.06 16.84 -18.13
N GLN A 75 3.82 17.30 -17.99
CA GLN A 75 3.50 18.50 -17.24
C GLN A 75 3.80 18.33 -15.75
N ALA A 76 3.45 17.20 -15.15
CA ALA A 76 3.77 16.91 -13.76
C ALA A 76 5.29 16.91 -13.50
N LEU A 77 6.08 16.33 -14.40
CA LEU A 77 7.55 16.36 -14.33
C LEU A 77 8.09 17.80 -14.39
N LYS A 78 7.55 18.64 -15.29
CA LYS A 78 7.90 20.08 -15.38
C LYS A 78 7.55 20.86 -14.12
N GLU A 79 6.50 20.46 -13.40
CA GLU A 79 6.09 21.03 -12.11
C GLU A 79 6.93 20.52 -10.93
N GLY A 80 7.95 19.69 -11.17
CA GLY A 80 8.81 19.14 -10.13
C GLY A 80 8.23 17.92 -9.41
N LYS A 81 7.18 17.29 -9.95
CA LYS A 81 6.58 16.08 -9.37
C LYS A 81 7.30 14.82 -9.85
N THR A 82 7.34 13.82 -8.97
CA THR A 82 7.83 12.47 -9.30
C THR A 82 6.64 11.60 -9.72
N ILE A 83 6.84 10.74 -10.72
CA ILE A 83 5.81 9.83 -11.24
C ILE A 83 6.02 8.47 -10.60
N TYR A 84 4.95 7.95 -10.02
CA TYR A 84 4.87 6.60 -9.49
C TYR A 84 3.88 5.79 -10.32
N TYR A 85 4.16 4.50 -10.48
CA TYR A 85 3.29 3.57 -11.18
C TYR A 85 3.12 2.31 -10.34
N GLY A 86 1.87 1.88 -10.20
CA GLY A 86 1.49 0.63 -9.56
C GLY A 86 0.26 0.07 -10.26
N ALA A 87 -0.03 -1.20 -9.98
CA ALA A 87 -1.21 -1.88 -10.48
C ALA A 87 -1.90 -2.60 -9.33
N VAL A 88 -3.23 -2.62 -9.37
CA VAL A 88 -4.04 -3.49 -8.50
C VAL A 88 -4.37 -4.75 -9.29
N ILE A 89 -3.84 -5.88 -8.86
CA ILE A 89 -4.12 -7.18 -9.47
C ILE A 89 -5.39 -7.73 -8.82
N PHE A 90 -6.45 -7.89 -9.63
CA PHE A 90 -7.76 -8.34 -9.14
C PHE A 90 -7.85 -9.84 -8.84
N GLU A 91 -6.91 -10.62 -9.35
CA GLU A 91 -6.74 -12.03 -8.99
C GLU A 91 -6.11 -12.09 -7.60
N GLU A 92 -6.69 -12.87 -6.69
CA GLU A 92 -6.18 -13.08 -5.32
C GLU A 92 -6.06 -11.80 -4.46
N THR A 93 -6.81 -10.76 -4.82
CA THR A 93 -6.79 -9.45 -4.14
C THR A 93 -7.07 -9.53 -2.65
N GLU A 94 -7.92 -10.47 -2.22
CA GLU A 94 -8.22 -10.72 -0.82
C GLU A 94 -6.97 -11.11 -0.01
N TYR A 95 -6.07 -11.91 -0.59
CA TYR A 95 -4.81 -12.31 0.07
C TYR A 95 -3.84 -11.12 0.11
N HIS A 96 -3.78 -10.34 -0.98
CA HIS A 96 -2.97 -9.12 -1.00
C HIS A 96 -3.42 -8.11 0.06
N TYR A 97 -4.73 -7.88 0.22
CA TYR A 97 -5.23 -7.01 1.28
C TYR A 97 -4.96 -7.59 2.68
N GLY A 98 -5.10 -8.91 2.85
CA GLY A 98 -4.75 -9.60 4.09
C GLY A 98 -3.32 -9.30 4.53
N ASN A 99 -2.37 -9.57 3.64
CA ASN A 99 -0.95 -9.31 3.87
C ASN A 99 -0.68 -7.82 4.15
N LEU A 100 -1.29 -6.92 3.36
CA LEU A 100 -1.10 -5.49 3.54
C LEU A 100 -1.52 -4.99 4.93
N PHE A 101 -2.59 -5.55 5.49
CA PHE A 101 -3.03 -5.21 6.84
C PHE A 101 -2.14 -5.82 7.91
N GLN A 102 -1.83 -7.12 7.78
CA GLN A 102 -1.00 -7.84 8.75
C GLN A 102 0.39 -7.23 8.88
N GLU A 103 1.07 -6.94 7.76
CA GLU A 103 2.40 -6.32 7.76
C GLU A 103 2.40 -4.92 8.41
N LEU A 104 1.34 -4.13 8.21
CA LEU A 104 1.20 -2.83 8.87
C LEU A 104 1.02 -2.99 10.38
N TRP A 105 0.17 -3.93 10.80
CA TRP A 105 -0.09 -4.18 12.22
C TRP A 105 1.16 -4.67 12.94
N GLU A 106 1.92 -5.58 12.33
CA GLU A 106 3.21 -6.04 12.85
C GLU A 106 4.18 -4.87 13.04
N LYS A 107 4.32 -4.00 12.03
CA LYS A 107 5.16 -2.80 12.14
C LYS A 107 4.71 -1.84 13.25
N LEU A 108 3.40 -1.72 13.48
CA LEU A 108 2.84 -0.88 14.55
C LEU A 108 3.04 -1.47 15.95
N GLU A 109 2.98 -2.79 16.09
CA GLU A 109 3.31 -3.48 17.35
C GLU A 109 4.82 -3.38 17.66
N ASP A 110 5.67 -3.55 16.64
CA ASP A 110 7.12 -3.53 16.78
C ASP A 110 7.66 -2.13 17.11
N CYS A 111 7.02 -1.08 16.61
CA CYS A 111 7.54 0.28 16.78
C CYS A 111 7.26 0.88 18.16
N ASP A 112 6.21 0.42 18.88
CA ASP A 112 5.80 1.04 20.14
C ASP A 112 5.12 0.04 21.10
N SER A 113 5.88 -0.45 22.09
CA SER A 113 5.44 -1.49 23.00
C SER A 113 4.31 -1.00 23.92
N GLY A 114 3.07 -1.42 23.63
CA GLY A 114 1.90 -1.23 24.50
C GLY A 114 0.86 -0.20 24.03
N GLU A 115 1.14 0.50 22.93
CA GLU A 115 0.23 1.51 22.37
C GLU A 115 -0.70 0.93 21.28
N PHE A 116 -0.28 -0.15 20.62
CA PHE A 116 -1.03 -0.91 19.63
C PHE A 116 -0.87 -2.41 19.88
N THR A 117 -1.93 -3.18 19.66
CA THR A 117 -1.95 -4.65 19.79
C THR A 117 -3.00 -5.26 18.86
N ALA A 118 -2.60 -6.23 18.05
CA ALA A 118 -3.49 -7.08 17.27
C ALA A 118 -3.92 -8.28 18.13
N ILE A 119 -5.07 -8.16 18.80
CA ILE A 119 -5.65 -9.22 19.66
C ILE A 119 -6.04 -10.45 18.82
N ASP A 120 -6.60 -10.20 17.64
CA ASP A 120 -6.90 -11.21 16.63
C ASP A 120 -6.58 -10.61 15.25
N GLY A 121 -5.33 -10.74 14.80
CA GLY A 121 -4.82 -10.10 13.57
C GLY A 121 -4.55 -11.06 12.42
N ASP A 122 -4.79 -12.37 12.59
CA ASP A 122 -4.54 -13.35 11.54
C ASP A 122 -5.63 -13.26 10.46
N LEU A 123 -5.27 -12.95 9.22
CA LEU A 123 -6.22 -12.85 8.11
C LEU A 123 -6.16 -14.05 7.16
N ASP A 124 -5.26 -15.01 7.39
CA ASP A 124 -5.10 -16.17 6.51
C ASP A 124 -6.35 -17.08 6.56
N TYR A 125 -6.70 -17.65 5.41
CA TYR A 125 -7.90 -18.46 5.17
C TYR A 125 -7.71 -19.98 5.35
#